data_AF-A0A4S3M5S0-F1
#
_entry.id   AF-A0A4S3M5S0-F1
#
_cell.length_a   1.000
_cell.length_b   1.000
_cell.length_c   1.000
_cell.angle_alpha   90.00
_cell.angle_beta   90.00
_cell.angle_gamma   90.00
#
_symmetry.space_group_name_H-M   'P 1'
#
loop_
_entity.id
_entity.type
_entity.pdbx_description
1 polymer ?
#
loop_
_entity_poly.entity_id
_entity_poly.type
_entity_poly.pdbx_seq_one_letter_code
_entity_poly.pdbx_strand_id
1 'polypeptide(L)'
;MPAIRIQERASLRIDDIYRYTRDRWGEDQAETYITGLFEAFDKIATRGVASKPVPAEFEVAGFFFRYQHHFVYWRHLSNGDIGIVTILHESMHQIDRFREEFGLG
;
A
#
# COMPACT_ATOMS: atom_id res chain seq x y z
N MET A 1 10.07 -15.27 -9.89
CA MET A 1 9.85 -13.90 -9.42
C MET A 1 9.01 -13.99 -8.15
N PRO A 2 9.24 -13.15 -7.12
CA PRO A 2 8.42 -13.16 -5.91
C PRO A 2 6.97 -12.85 -6.27
N ALA A 3 6.02 -13.58 -5.70
CA ALA A 3 4.61 -13.28 -5.91
C ALA A 3 4.19 -12.07 -5.06
N ILE A 4 3.21 -11.30 -5.55
CA ILE A 4 2.54 -10.27 -4.76
C ILE A 4 1.43 -10.94 -3.92
N ARG A 5 1.44 -10.67 -2.61
CA ARG A 5 0.43 -11.13 -1.64
C ARG A 5 -0.24 -9.92 -1.02
N ILE A 6 -1.52 -9.72 -1.31
CA ILE A 6 -2.32 -8.67 -0.68
C ILE A 6 -2.78 -9.19 0.68
N GLN A 7 -2.39 -8.51 1.76
CA GLN A 7 -2.86 -8.85 3.10
C GLN A 7 -4.28 -8.33 3.32
N GLU A 8 -4.99 -8.94 4.27
CA GLU A 8 -6.39 -8.62 4.58
C GLU A 8 -6.62 -7.12 4.79
N ARG A 9 -5.77 -6.46 5.59
CA ARG A 9 -5.84 -5.01 5.80
C ARG A 9 -5.73 -4.24 4.49
N ALA A 10 -4.75 -4.55 3.65
CA ALA A 10 -4.60 -3.91 2.35
C ALA A 10 -5.83 -4.13 1.44
N SER A 11 -6.44 -5.32 1.48
CA SER A 11 -7.66 -5.62 0.70
C SER A 11 -8.80 -4.68 1.08
N LEU A 12 -9.06 -4.50 2.39
CA LEU A 12 -10.09 -3.58 2.87
C LEU A 12 -9.82 -2.13 2.42
N ARG A 13 -8.55 -1.71 2.46
CA ARG A 13 -8.15 -0.38 1.98
C ARG A 13 -8.36 -0.21 0.49
N ILE A 14 -8.10 -1.23 -0.33
CA ILE A 14 -8.37 -1.20 -1.77
C ILE A 14 -9.86 -0.99 -2.04
N ASP A 15 -10.73 -1.72 -1.32
CA ASP A 15 -12.18 -1.59 -1.46
C ASP A 15 -12.68 -0.19 -1.07
N ASP A 16 -12.10 0.39 -0.01
CA ASP A 16 -12.43 1.75 0.43
C ASP A 16 -11.96 2.80 -0.58
N ILE A 17 -10.76 2.62 -1.15
CA ILE A 17 -10.23 3.49 -2.20
C ILE A 17 -11.12 3.43 -3.43
N TYR A 18 -11.54 2.23 -3.86
CA TYR A 18 -12.43 2.06 -5.01
C TYR A 18 -13.76 2.75 -4.77
N ARG A 19 -14.43 2.45 -3.64
CA ARG A 19 -15.73 3.04 -3.30
C ARG A 19 -15.66 4.57 -3.24
N TYR A 20 -14.68 5.11 -2.51
CA TYR A 20 -14.50 6.56 -2.40
C TYR A 20 -14.23 7.22 -3.76
N THR A 21 -13.37 6.60 -4.58
CA THR A 21 -13.03 7.14 -5.90
C THR A 21 -14.24 7.12 -6.83
N ARG A 22 -14.97 6.01 -6.84
CA ARG A 22 -16.18 5.85 -7.64
C ARG A 22 -17.25 6.85 -7.26
N ASP A 23 -17.53 6.98 -5.96
CA ASP A 23 -18.61 7.83 -5.47
C ASP A 23 -18.33 9.33 -5.74
N ARG A 24 -17.05 9.71 -5.88
CA ARG A 24 -16.64 11.11 -6.09
C ARG A 24 -16.38 11.47 -7.56
N TRP A 25 -15.88 10.53 -8.36
CA TRP A 25 -15.42 10.80 -9.73
C TRP A 25 -15.93 9.82 -10.79
N GLY A 26 -16.73 8.82 -10.41
CA GLY A 26 -17.29 7.81 -11.33
C GLY A 26 -16.46 6.54 -11.43
N GLU A 27 -17.09 5.51 -12.01
CA GLU A 27 -16.54 4.15 -12.13
C GLU A 27 -15.26 4.09 -12.96
N ASP A 28 -15.22 4.73 -14.13
CA ASP A 28 -14.05 4.77 -15.01
C ASP A 28 -12.79 5.27 -14.26
N GLN A 29 -12.97 6.28 -13.40
CA GLN A 29 -11.87 6.84 -12.61
C GLN A 29 -11.40 5.88 -11.52
N ALA A 30 -12.33 5.16 -10.90
CA ALA A 30 -12.03 4.16 -9.88
C ALA A 30 -11.31 2.94 -10.48
N GLU A 31 -11.77 2.43 -11.62
CA GLU A 31 -11.12 1.33 -12.34
C GLU A 31 -9.71 1.70 -12.78
N THR A 32 -9.54 2.90 -13.37
CA THR A 32 -8.22 3.40 -13.79
C THR A 32 -7.27 3.50 -12.60
N TYR A 33 -7.77 4.02 -11.47
CA TYR A 33 -6.96 4.19 -10.26
C TYR A 33 -6.51 2.85 -9.66
N ILE A 34 -7.43 1.90 -9.51
CA ILE A 34 -7.12 0.57 -8.97
C ILE A 34 -6.21 -0.20 -9.93
N THR A 35 -6.47 -0.18 -11.23
CA THR A 35 -5.61 -0.84 -12.22
C THR A 35 -4.17 -0.34 -12.13
N GLY A 36 -3.97 0.98 -12.15
CA GLY A 36 -2.63 1.54 -12.03
C GLY A 36 -1.96 1.28 -10.67
N LEU A 37 -2.74 1.11 -9.59
CA LEU A 37 -2.24 0.72 -8.28
C LEU A 37 -1.68 -0.71 -8.30
N PHE A 38 -2.40 -1.66 -8.92
CA PHE A 38 -1.94 -3.04 -9.08
C PHE A 38 -0.71 -3.13 -9.99
N GLU A 39 -0.67 -2.39 -11.10
CA GLU A 39 0.52 -2.29 -11.95
C GLU A 39 1.75 -1.77 -11.18
N ALA A 40 1.53 -0.88 -10.20
CA ALA A 40 2.61 -0.40 -9.34
C ALA A 40 3.11 -1.49 -8.37
N PHE A 41 2.25 -2.42 -7.92
CA PHE A 41 2.67 -3.55 -7.10
C PHE A 41 3.60 -4.48 -7.87
N ASP A 42 3.28 -4.80 -9.13
CA ASP A 42 4.10 -5.67 -9.97
C ASP A 42 5.50 -5.10 -10.21
N LYS A 43 5.61 -3.76 -10.25
CA LYS A 43 6.88 -3.04 -10.38
C LYS A 43 7.76 -3.13 -9.13
N ILE A 44 7.26 -3.57 -7.98
CA ILE A 44 8.08 -3.78 -6.78
C ILE A 44 9.12 -4.88 -7.05
N ALA A 45 8.68 -6.02 -7.61
CA ALA A 45 9.54 -7.17 -7.86
C ALA A 45 10.68 -6.87 -8.85
N THR A 46 10.45 -5.94 -9.78
CA THR A 46 11.41 -5.53 -10.80
C THR A 46 12.20 -4.27 -10.43
N ARG A 47 12.02 -3.74 -9.21
CA ARG A 47 12.59 -2.45 -8.76
C ARG A 47 12.18 -1.25 -9.63
N GLY A 48 11.04 -1.34 -10.31
CA GLY A 48 10.45 -0.26 -11.10
C GLY A 48 9.76 0.82 -10.29
N VAL A 49 9.62 0.65 -8.97
CA VAL A 49 9.15 1.69 -8.03
C VAL A 49 10.24 2.06 -7.03
N ALA A 50 10.47 3.36 -6.85
CA ALA A 50 11.41 3.89 -5.87
C ALA A 50 10.82 3.80 -4.46
N SER A 51 11.11 2.71 -3.76
CA SER A 51 10.66 2.49 -2.39
C SER A 51 11.65 3.07 -1.37
N LYS A 52 11.12 3.58 -0.26
CA LYS A 52 11.88 4.07 0.90
C LYS A 52 11.68 3.11 2.08
N PRO A 53 12.68 2.93 2.96
CA PRO A 53 12.49 2.13 4.16
C PRO A 53 11.49 2.82 5.10
N VAL A 54 10.68 2.02 5.80
CA VAL A 54 9.90 2.52 6.94
C VAL A 54 10.87 2.99 8.03
N PRO A 55 10.66 4.17 8.64
CA PRO A 55 11.53 4.66 9.70
C PRO A 55 11.66 3.68 10.88
N ALA A 56 12.88 3.53 11.40
CA ALA A 56 13.18 2.55 12.44
C ALA A 56 12.45 2.80 13.77
N GLU A 57 12.04 4.04 14.03
CA GLU A 57 11.22 4.44 15.19
C GLU A 57 9.86 3.73 15.27
N PHE A 58 9.42 3.11 14.19
CA PHE A 58 8.21 2.32 14.15
C PHE A 58 8.45 0.82 14.37
N GLU A 59 9.68 0.37 14.59
CA GLU A 59 10.01 -1.05 14.87
C GLU A 59 9.45 -2.06 13.85
N VAL A 60 9.07 -1.60 12.66
CA VAL A 60 8.52 -2.40 11.58
C VAL A 60 9.54 -2.45 10.45
N ALA A 61 10.00 -3.67 10.15
CA ALA A 61 10.76 -3.92 8.95
C ALA A 61 9.85 -3.87 7.71
N GLY A 62 10.10 -2.92 6.83
CA GLY A 62 9.33 -2.77 5.60
C GLY A 62 9.77 -1.57 4.78
N PHE A 63 9.05 -1.38 3.69
CA PHE A 63 9.26 -0.30 2.75
C PHE A 63 7.92 0.33 2.40
N PHE A 64 7.98 1.53 1.85
CA PHE A 64 6.82 2.18 1.30
C PHE A 64 7.18 2.96 0.03
N PHE A 65 6.20 3.15 -0.83
CA PHE A 65 6.29 4.08 -1.93
C PHE A 65 4.99 4.86 -2.07
N ARG A 66 5.05 6.00 -2.75
CA ARG A 66 3.87 6.82 -3.04
C ARG A 66 3.31 6.45 -4.40
N TYR A 67 2.02 6.15 -4.45
CA TYR A 67 1.23 6.05 -5.68
C TYR A 67 0.16 7.13 -5.66
N GLN A 68 0.35 8.18 -6.45
CA GLN A 68 -0.54 9.35 -6.48
C GLN A 68 -0.83 9.90 -5.06
N HIS A 69 -2.07 9.82 -4.58
CA HIS A 69 -2.51 10.26 -3.25
C HIS A 69 -2.38 9.21 -2.14
N HIS A 70 -1.86 8.01 -2.43
CA HIS A 70 -1.74 6.93 -1.46
C HIS A 70 -0.28 6.50 -1.25
N PHE A 71 0.01 6.02 -0.05
CA PHE A 71 1.25 5.36 0.34
C PHE A 71 1.00 3.86 0.48
N VAL A 72 1.76 3.08 -0.28
CA VAL A 72 1.68 1.62 -0.28
C VAL A 72 2.80 1.09 0.61
N TYR A 73 2.44 0.38 1.68
CA TYR A 73 3.39 -0.25 2.58
C TYR A 73 3.54 -1.73 2.23
N TRP A 74 4.77 -2.19 2.11
CA TRP A 74 5.07 -3.56 1.73
C TRP A 74 6.31 -4.10 2.44
N ARG A 75 6.45 -5.43 2.48
CA ARG A 75 7.64 -6.10 3.01
C ARG A 75 7.90 -7.41 2.29
N HIS A 76 9.13 -7.93 2.43
CA HIS A 76 9.40 -9.32 2.09
C HIS A 76 8.77 -10.24 3.15
N LEU A 77 8.11 -11.30 2.69
CA LEU A 77 7.60 -12.38 3.52
C LEU A 77 8.69 -13.44 3.73
N SER A 78 8.50 -14.33 4.70
CA SER A 78 9.48 -15.38 5.03
C SER A 78 9.75 -16.35 3.88
N ASN A 79 8.80 -16.51 2.96
CA ASN A 79 8.94 -17.33 1.75
C ASN A 79 9.57 -16.58 0.56
N GLY A 80 9.98 -15.32 0.75
CA GLY A 80 10.56 -14.47 -0.28
C GLY A 80 9.55 -13.69 -1.13
N ASP A 81 8.24 -13.91 -0.96
CA ASP A 81 7.19 -13.14 -1.62
C ASP A 81 7.14 -11.69 -1.13
N ILE A 82 6.45 -10.83 -1.87
CA ILE A 82 6.19 -9.45 -1.48
C ILE A 82 4.79 -9.37 -0.87
N GLY A 83 4.70 -8.97 0.39
CA GLY A 83 3.43 -8.70 1.05
C GLY A 83 3.07 -7.23 0.99
N ILE A 84 1.93 -6.88 0.40
CA ILE A 84 1.30 -5.56 0.53
C ILE A 84 0.56 -5.54 1.85
N VAL A 85 1.04 -4.75 2.81
CA VAL A 85 0.60 -4.78 4.21
C VAL A 85 -0.63 -3.88 4.41
N THR A 86 -0.55 -2.64 3.94
CA THR A 86 -1.64 -1.66 4.03
C THR A 86 -1.42 -0.52 3.03
N ILE A 87 -2.46 0.25 2.75
CA ILE A 87 -2.43 1.40 1.84
C ILE A 87 -3.09 2.58 2.55
N LEU A 88 -2.34 3.66 2.76
CA LEU A 88 -2.78 4.83 3.50
C LEU A 88 -2.93 6.04 2.57
N HIS A 89 -3.99 6.82 2.73
CA HIS A 89 -4.12 8.09 2.01
C HIS A 89 -3.14 9.13 2.57
N GLU A 90 -2.65 10.06 1.75
CA GLU A 90 -1.65 11.05 2.16
C GLU A 90 -2.15 11.98 3.28
N SER A 91 -3.46 12.26 3.31
CA SER A 91 -4.08 13.07 4.37
C SER A 91 -4.18 12.35 5.71
N MET A 92 -3.78 11.07 5.78
CA MET A 92 -3.77 10.29 7.02
C MET A 92 -2.42 10.33 7.77
N HIS A 93 -1.50 11.22 7.38
CA HIS A 93 -0.24 11.45 8.10
C HIS A 93 -0.50 12.22 9.42
N GLN A 94 0.07 11.88 10.59
CA GLN A 94 1.39 11.32 10.88
C GLN A 94 1.39 10.44 12.15
N ILE A 95 2.26 9.43 12.19
CA ILE A 95 2.72 8.65 13.36
C ILE A 95 1.66 7.83 14.13
N ASP A 96 0.60 8.45 14.65
CA ASP A 96 -0.31 7.78 15.60
C ASP A 96 -1.09 6.63 14.94
N ARG A 97 -1.63 6.87 13.75
CA ARG A 97 -2.34 5.83 12.98
C ARG A 97 -1.39 4.80 12.38
N PHE A 98 -0.13 5.17 12.14
CA PHE A 98 0.87 4.18 11.75
C PHE A 98 1.06 3.15 12.87
N ARG A 99 1.11 3.58 14.13
CA ARG A 99 1.16 2.64 15.25
C ARG A 99 -0.08 1.75 15.33
N GLU A 100 -1.28 2.31 15.15
CA GLU A 100 -2.53 1.55 15.17
C GLU A 100 -2.61 0.51 14.02
N GLU A 101 -2.19 0.88 12.81
CA GLU A 101 -2.22 -0.01 11.64
C GLU A 101 -1.23 -1.17 11.76
N PHE A 102 -0.11 -0.94 12.44
CA PHE A 102 0.95 -1.93 12.62
C PHE A 102 0.94 -2.60 14.00
N GLY A 103 -0.03 -2.29 14.86
CA GLY A 103 -0.15 -2.88 16.20
C GLY A 103 0.96 -2.49 17.17
N LEU A 104 1.53 -1.30 17.01
CA LEU A 104 2.66 -0.76 17.79
C LEU A 104 2.18 0.17 18.94
N GLY A 105 1.06 -0.16 19.57
CA GLY A 105 0.42 0.63 20.62
C GLY A 105 0.48 -0.02 21.99
#